data_AF-A0A9W7AJG1-F1
#
_entry.id   AF-A0A9W7AJG1-F1
#
_cell.length_a   1.000
_cell.length_b   1.000
_cell.length_c   1.000
_cell.angle_alpha   90.00
_cell.angle_beta   90.00
_cell.angle_gamma   90.00
#
_symmetry.space_group_name_H-M   'P 1'
#
loop_
_entity.id
_entity.type
_entity.pdbx_description
1 polymer ?
#
loop_
_entity_poly.entity_id
_entity_poly.type
_entity_poly.pdbx_seq_one_letter_code
_entity_poly.pdbx_strand_id
1 'polypeptide(L)'
;AVVFTNALNTKYGSSGLRSIAVNPGAVNSDIWRTFNPTLRKYVLGPAFSLVYLTPSQGSTPVVAAATLDGFEDDVIYLQPYWLPFNGRGEGGEGERRYGMTHPGFEMLGVHVGYASVEPRVPEGGGEGLWKASVRLVGGR
;
A
#
# COMPACT_ATOMS: atom_id res chain seq x y z
N ALA A 1 3.47 -3.42 7.13
CA ALA A 1 2.89 -4.27 6.07
C ALA A 1 3.97 -4.90 5.19
N VAL A 2 4.74 -4.11 4.43
CA VAL A 2 5.73 -4.60 3.46
C VAL A 2 6.73 -5.63 4.02
N VAL A 3 7.25 -5.38 5.21
CA VAL A 3 8.17 -6.29 5.91
C VAL A 3 7.57 -7.70 6.11
N PHE A 4 6.29 -7.77 6.50
CA PHE A 4 5.57 -9.04 6.62
C PHE A 4 5.29 -9.65 5.25
N THR A 5 4.93 -8.83 4.26
CA THR A 5 4.73 -9.29 2.88
C THR A 5 5.96 -10.02 2.35
N ASN A 6 7.15 -9.47 2.58
CA ASN A 6 8.40 -10.12 2.18
C ASN A 6 8.57 -11.47 2.89
N ALA A 7 8.39 -11.51 4.22
CA ALA A 7 8.49 -12.77 4.98
C ALA A 7 7.46 -13.83 4.53
N LEU A 8 6.24 -13.43 4.19
CA LEU A 8 5.21 -14.33 3.67
C LEU A 8 5.56 -14.87 2.30
N ASN A 9 6.09 -14.02 1.39
CA ASN A 9 6.56 -14.46 0.08
C ASN A 9 7.76 -15.41 0.19
N THR A 10 8.73 -15.14 1.06
CA THR A 10 9.83 -16.09 1.33
C THR A 10 9.31 -17.44 1.80
N LYS A 11 8.31 -17.44 2.69
CA LYS A 11 7.82 -18.67 3.33
C LYS A 11 6.87 -19.49 2.47
N TYR A 12 5.99 -18.83 1.72
CA TYR A 12 4.88 -19.47 1.03
C TYR A 12 4.90 -19.30 -0.49
N GLY A 13 5.85 -18.55 -1.05
CA GLY A 13 5.98 -18.33 -2.49
C GLY A 13 6.15 -19.64 -3.28
N SER A 14 6.93 -20.59 -2.75
CA SER A 14 7.11 -21.92 -3.37
C SER A 14 5.83 -22.77 -3.39
N SER A 15 4.82 -22.43 -2.59
CA SER A 15 3.50 -23.07 -2.58
C SER A 15 2.52 -22.40 -3.56
N GLY A 16 3.00 -21.48 -4.40
CA GLY A 16 2.17 -20.71 -5.32
C GLY A 16 1.36 -19.60 -4.64
N LEU A 17 1.63 -19.29 -3.37
CA LEU A 17 0.97 -18.19 -2.68
C LEU A 17 1.72 -16.89 -2.89
N ARG A 18 0.96 -15.83 -3.18
CA ARG A 18 1.49 -14.49 -3.37
C ARG A 18 0.93 -13.52 -2.34
N SER A 19 1.81 -12.74 -1.75
CA SER A 19 1.47 -11.65 -0.85
C SER A 19 1.87 -10.30 -1.46
N ILE A 20 0.95 -9.35 -1.47
CA ILE A 20 1.16 -7.97 -1.91
C ILE A 20 0.70 -7.04 -0.79
N ALA A 21 1.57 -6.14 -0.32
CA ALA A 21 1.16 -5.06 0.56
C ALA A 21 0.47 -3.97 -0.25
N VAL A 22 -0.59 -3.40 0.33
CA VAL A 22 -1.35 -2.34 -0.32
C VAL A 22 -1.39 -1.12 0.59
N ASN A 23 -1.20 0.05 0.00
CA ASN A 23 -1.45 1.33 0.62
C ASN A 23 -2.69 1.96 -0.02
N PRO A 24 -3.77 2.20 0.72
CA PRO A 24 -4.98 2.81 0.17
C PRO A 24 -4.86 4.34 -0.01
N GLY A 25 -3.75 4.95 0.43
CA GLY A 25 -3.58 6.39 0.52
C GLY A 25 -4.34 7.02 1.69
N ALA A 26 -4.40 8.35 1.73
CA ALA A 26 -5.29 9.08 2.62
C ALA A 26 -6.72 9.00 2.07
N VAL A 27 -7.57 8.24 2.76
CA VAL A 27 -8.96 8.00 2.36
C VAL A 27 -9.89 8.77 3.29
N ASN A 28 -10.88 9.46 2.72
CA ASN A 28 -11.99 10.02 3.46
C ASN A 28 -12.94 8.89 3.91
N SER A 29 -12.55 8.21 4.99
CA SER A 29 -13.26 7.06 5.56
C SER A 29 -13.59 7.24 7.04
N ASP A 30 -14.18 6.21 7.64
CA ASP A 30 -14.50 6.12 9.05
C ASP A 30 -13.28 5.83 9.95
N ILE A 31 -12.06 5.73 9.40
CA ILE A 31 -10.85 5.58 10.22
C ILE A 31 -10.63 6.79 11.13
N TRP A 32 -11.11 7.97 10.71
CA TRP A 32 -11.05 9.23 11.45
C TRP A 32 -12.19 9.40 12.48
N ARG A 33 -12.96 8.33 12.77
CA ARG A 33 -14.14 8.38 13.66
C ARG A 33 -13.84 8.77 15.10
N THR A 34 -12.59 8.66 15.54
CA THR A 34 -12.15 9.02 16.90
C THR A 34 -12.01 10.52 17.09
N PHE A 35 -11.98 11.32 16.02
CA PHE A 35 -11.97 12.77 16.13
C PHE A 35 -13.31 13.30 16.63
N ASN A 36 -13.24 14.44 17.32
CA ASN A 36 -14.42 15.13 17.84
C ASN A 36 -15.51 15.22 16.75
N PRO A 37 -16.75 14.77 17.00
CA PRO A 37 -17.79 14.69 15.96
C PRO A 37 -18.12 16.03 15.29
N THR A 38 -18.12 17.11 16.07
CA THR A 38 -18.38 18.48 15.57
C THR A 38 -17.23 18.93 14.67
N LEU A 39 -15.99 18.77 15.10
CA LEU A 39 -14.81 19.08 14.30
C LEU A 39 -14.78 18.25 13.01
N ARG A 40 -15.09 16.95 13.11
CA ARG A 40 -15.16 16.03 11.98
C ARG A 40 -16.23 16.45 10.98
N LYS A 41 -17.42 16.82 11.43
CA LYS A 41 -18.53 17.19 10.55
C LYS A 41 -18.30 18.51 9.84
N TYR A 42 -17.83 19.53 10.55
CA TYR A 42 -17.83 20.91 10.03
C TYR A 42 -16.47 21.39 9.51
N VAL A 43 -15.37 20.75 9.90
CA VAL A 43 -14.02 21.20 9.51
C VAL A 43 -13.28 20.12 8.73
N LEU A 44 -13.09 18.94 9.34
CA LEU A 44 -12.26 17.90 8.73
C LEU A 44 -12.97 17.20 7.57
N GLY A 45 -14.28 16.99 7.65
CA GLY A 45 -15.07 16.36 6.58
C GLY A 45 -14.97 17.10 5.26
N PRO A 46 -15.26 18.42 5.21
CA PRO A 46 -15.04 19.24 4.03
C PRO A 46 -13.58 19.22 3.55
N ALA A 47 -12.60 19.36 4.45
CA ALA A 47 -11.19 19.33 4.08
C ALA A 47 -10.76 17.99 3.46
N PHE A 48 -11.17 16.87 4.06
CA PHE A 48 -10.90 15.53 3.54
C PHE A 48 -11.62 15.29 2.22
N SER A 49 -12.83 15.81 2.02
CA SER A 49 -13.53 15.67 0.74
C SER A 49 -12.82 16.32 -0.44
N LEU A 50 -11.96 17.30 -0.19
CA LEU A 50 -11.19 18.01 -1.22
C LEU A 50 -9.85 17.35 -1.52
N VAL A 51 -9.21 16.77 -0.51
CA VAL A 51 -7.80 16.35 -0.60
C VAL A 51 -7.62 14.83 -0.55
N TYR A 52 -8.51 14.11 0.15
CA TYR A 52 -8.40 12.67 0.33
C TYR A 52 -9.17 11.91 -0.74
N LEU A 53 -8.75 10.67 -0.96
CA LEU A 53 -9.44 9.74 -1.84
C LEU A 53 -10.81 9.37 -1.28
N THR A 54 -11.75 9.10 -2.18
CA THR A 54 -12.98 8.40 -1.84
C THR A 54 -12.67 6.94 -1.45
N PRO A 55 -13.54 6.25 -0.69
CA PRO A 55 -13.36 4.83 -0.40
C PRO A 55 -13.19 3.97 -1.66
N SER A 56 -13.90 4.30 -2.76
CA SER A 56 -13.78 3.61 -4.04
C SER A 56 -12.43 3.81 -4.71
N GLN A 57 -11.79 4.98 -4.56
CA GLN A 57 -10.46 5.24 -5.07
C GLN A 57 -9.38 4.62 -4.16
N GLY A 58 -9.58 4.66 -2.84
CA GLY A 58 -8.64 4.02 -1.90
C GLY A 58 -8.65 2.50 -1.98
N SER A 59 -9.73 1.89 -2.49
CA SER A 59 -9.84 0.43 -2.66
C SER A 59 -9.21 -0.10 -3.94
N THR A 60 -8.82 0.74 -4.89
CA THR A 60 -8.27 0.28 -6.17
C THR A 60 -7.02 -0.59 -6.01
N PRO A 61 -6.04 -0.32 -5.10
CA PRO A 61 -4.85 -1.16 -5.00
C PRO A 61 -5.17 -2.53 -4.38
N VAL A 62 -6.14 -2.61 -3.46
CA VAL A 62 -6.55 -3.89 -2.87
C VAL A 62 -7.36 -4.74 -3.85
N VAL A 63 -8.23 -4.13 -4.65
CA VAL A 63 -8.95 -4.84 -5.71
C VAL A 63 -7.94 -5.35 -6.74
N ALA A 64 -7.04 -4.48 -7.23
CA ALA A 64 -6.00 -4.87 -8.18
C ALA A 64 -5.16 -6.05 -7.67
N ALA A 65 -4.63 -5.97 -6.44
CA ALA A 65 -3.85 -7.05 -5.84
C ALA A 65 -4.61 -8.38 -5.69
N ALA A 66 -5.93 -8.33 -5.58
CA ALA A 66 -6.77 -9.52 -5.37
C ALA A 66 -7.30 -10.13 -6.67
N THR A 67 -7.45 -9.34 -7.74
CA THR A 67 -8.18 -9.77 -8.94
C THR A 67 -7.35 -9.77 -10.22
N LEU A 68 -6.23 -9.05 -10.28
CA LEU A 68 -5.41 -8.99 -11.48
C LEU A 68 -4.36 -10.10 -11.43
N ASP A 69 -4.33 -10.88 -12.51
CA ASP A 69 -3.21 -11.74 -12.83
C ASP A 69 -2.13 -10.95 -13.57
N GLY A 70 -0.89 -11.43 -13.56
CA GLY A 70 0.17 -10.87 -14.42
C GLY A 70 1.04 -9.76 -13.81
N PHE A 71 0.95 -9.51 -12.51
CA PHE A 71 2.01 -8.75 -11.84
C PHE A 71 3.34 -9.52 -11.93
N GLU A 72 4.45 -8.84 -12.20
CA GLU A 72 5.78 -9.44 -12.13
C GLU A 72 6.10 -9.93 -10.71
N ASP A 73 6.92 -10.98 -10.56
CA ASP A 73 7.16 -11.67 -9.28
C ASP A 73 7.75 -10.76 -8.18
N ASP A 74 8.47 -9.71 -8.56
CA ASP A 74 9.09 -8.75 -7.65
C ASP A 74 8.11 -7.65 -7.16
N VAL A 75 6.89 -7.58 -7.70
CA VAL A 75 5.86 -6.66 -7.21
C VAL A 75 5.32 -7.13 -5.85
N ILE A 76 5.68 -6.38 -4.81
CA ILE A 76 5.25 -6.63 -3.43
C ILE A 76 4.47 -5.47 -2.79
N TYR A 77 4.33 -4.34 -3.47
CA TYR A 77 3.70 -3.14 -2.91
C TYR A 77 2.96 -2.32 -3.97
N LEU A 78 1.68 -2.02 -3.71
CA LEU A 78 0.83 -1.20 -4.57
C LEU A 78 0.30 0.05 -3.84
N GLN A 79 0.10 1.12 -4.59
CA GLN A 79 -0.52 2.38 -4.13
C GLN A 79 -1.40 3.02 -5.23
N PRO A 80 -2.24 4.02 -4.91
CA PRO A 80 -3.18 4.60 -5.87
C PRO A 80 -2.64 5.82 -6.62
N TYR A 81 -1.45 6.32 -6.27
CA TYR A 81 -0.96 7.63 -6.70
C TYR A 81 0.05 7.59 -7.84
N TRP A 82 -0.02 8.61 -8.70
CA TRP A 82 1.00 8.92 -9.70
C TRP A 82 2.29 9.46 -9.06
N LEU A 83 3.45 8.99 -9.53
CA LEU A 83 4.76 9.51 -9.15
C LEU A 83 5.53 9.99 -10.40
N PRO A 84 5.33 11.26 -10.84
CA PRO A 84 5.85 11.77 -12.11
C PRO A 84 7.36 11.69 -12.28
N PHE A 85 8.12 11.83 -11.19
CA PHE A 85 9.58 11.97 -11.23
C PHE A 85 10.32 10.67 -10.89
N ASN A 86 9.60 9.56 -10.80
CA ASN A 86 10.18 8.28 -10.38
C ASN A 86 9.67 7.10 -11.22
N GLY A 87 9.36 7.34 -12.50
CA GLY A 87 8.93 6.28 -13.41
C GLY A 87 10.05 5.29 -13.72
N ARG A 88 9.77 3.99 -13.56
CA ARG A 88 10.60 2.91 -14.13
C ARG A 88 10.02 2.35 -15.43
N GLY A 89 8.80 2.73 -15.81
CA GLY A 89 8.13 2.30 -17.03
C GLY A 89 6.67 1.88 -16.78
N GLU A 90 6.07 1.24 -17.77
CA GLU A 90 4.83 0.46 -17.62
C GLU A 90 5.20 -0.98 -17.23
N GLY A 91 4.48 -1.59 -16.28
CA GLY A 91 4.65 -2.97 -15.83
C GLY A 91 3.87 -3.94 -16.71
N GLY A 92 3.22 -4.95 -16.10
CA GLY A 92 2.23 -5.78 -16.80
C GLY A 92 1.10 -4.95 -17.43
N GLU A 93 0.17 -5.56 -18.17
CA GLU A 93 -0.89 -4.84 -18.91
C GLU A 93 -1.55 -3.72 -18.08
N GLY A 94 -1.31 -2.46 -18.46
CA GLY A 94 -1.90 -1.27 -17.83
C GLY A 94 -1.32 -0.89 -16.45
N GLU A 95 -0.35 -1.62 -15.93
CA GLU A 95 0.32 -1.33 -14.65
C GLU A 95 1.32 -0.18 -14.79
N ARG A 96 1.31 0.75 -13.85
CA ARG A 96 2.35 1.79 -13.75
C ARG A 96 3.40 1.38 -12.71
N ARG A 97 4.68 1.54 -13.05
CA ARG A 97 5.80 1.21 -12.17
C ARG A 97 6.61 2.44 -11.78
N TYR A 98 6.78 2.62 -10.48
CA TYR A 98 7.62 3.67 -9.93
C TYR A 98 8.75 3.11 -9.07
N GLY A 99 9.87 3.83 -9.03
CA GLY A 99 10.91 3.62 -8.03
C GLY A 99 10.43 4.02 -6.63
N MET A 100 11.38 4.11 -5.70
CA MET A 100 11.10 4.31 -4.27
C MET A 100 10.20 5.52 -3.97
N THR A 101 9.11 5.30 -3.24
CA THR A 101 8.23 6.39 -2.79
C THR A 101 8.96 7.43 -1.95
N HIS A 102 8.57 8.70 -2.12
CA HIS A 102 8.99 9.76 -1.21
C HIS A 102 7.92 9.92 -0.10
N PRO A 103 8.30 10.03 1.19
CA PRO A 103 7.36 9.98 2.32
C PRO A 103 6.15 10.93 2.22
N GLY A 104 6.35 12.12 1.64
CA GLY A 104 5.26 13.10 1.45
C GLY A 104 4.21 12.70 0.41
N PHE A 105 4.53 11.78 -0.51
CA PHE A 105 3.66 11.39 -1.63
C PHE A 105 3.09 9.96 -1.50
N GLU A 106 3.39 9.24 -0.41
CA GLU A 106 2.76 7.94 -0.13
C GLU A 106 1.30 8.08 0.32
N MET A 107 0.95 9.23 0.90
CA MET A 107 -0.36 9.45 1.48
C MET A 107 -1.23 10.38 0.64
N LEU A 108 -0.63 11.20 -0.24
CA LEU A 108 -1.33 12.18 -1.06
C LEU A 108 -0.72 12.24 -2.46
N GLY A 109 -1.57 12.35 -3.47
CA GLY A 109 -1.14 12.46 -4.86
C GLY A 109 -2.31 12.40 -5.83
N VAL A 110 -2.00 12.49 -7.12
CA VAL A 110 -3.01 12.32 -8.17
C VAL A 110 -3.38 10.85 -8.27
N HIS A 111 -4.67 10.54 -8.08
CA HIS A 111 -5.20 9.18 -8.20
C HIS A 111 -5.12 8.67 -9.65
N VAL A 112 -4.56 7.48 -9.84
CA VAL A 112 -4.39 6.84 -11.16
C VAL A 112 -4.90 5.40 -11.21
N GLY A 113 -5.68 4.96 -10.22
CA GLY A 113 -6.08 3.57 -10.05
C GLY A 113 -5.07 2.85 -9.17
N TYR A 114 -4.12 2.14 -9.76
CA TYR A 114 -3.05 1.48 -9.00
C TYR A 114 -1.70 1.67 -9.71
N ALA A 115 -0.64 1.51 -8.93
CA ALA A 115 0.73 1.47 -9.38
C ALA A 115 1.56 0.61 -8.44
N SER A 116 2.52 -0.14 -8.97
CA SER A 116 3.54 -0.78 -8.16
C SER A 116 4.70 0.16 -7.89
N VAL A 117 5.20 0.07 -6.67
CA VAL A 117 6.26 0.96 -6.18
C VAL A 117 7.23 0.15 -5.37
N GLU A 118 8.52 0.42 -5.58
CA GLU A 118 9.56 -0.05 -4.67
C GLU A 118 9.32 0.49 -3.25
N PRO A 119 9.08 -0.37 -2.26
CA PRO A 119 8.74 0.07 -0.92
C PRO A 119 9.98 0.53 -0.15
N ARG A 120 9.81 1.51 0.74
CA ARG A 120 10.85 1.95 1.67
C ARG A 120 11.04 0.94 2.80
N VAL A 121 11.89 -0.06 2.60
CA VAL A 121 12.27 -1.01 3.65
C VAL A 121 13.79 -1.18 3.66
N PRO A 122 14.46 -1.02 4.82
CA PRO A 122 15.88 -1.33 4.93
C PRO A 122 16.13 -2.82 4.69
N GLU A 123 17.24 -3.15 4.03
CA GLU A 123 17.65 -4.54 3.81
C GLU A 123 17.62 -5.35 5.12
N GLY A 124 17.09 -6.57 5.06
CA GLY A 124 16.97 -7.46 6.22
C GLY A 124 15.87 -7.09 7.24
N GLY A 125 15.16 -5.96 7.08
CA GLY A 125 14.07 -5.56 7.98
C GLY A 125 12.93 -6.59 8.08
N GLY A 126 12.68 -7.32 6.98
CA GLY A 126 11.77 -8.47 6.84
C GLY A 126 11.89 -9.49 7.96
N GLU A 127 13.08 -10.06 8.05
CA GLU A 127 13.41 -11.18 8.91
C GLU A 127 13.42 -10.78 10.39
N GLY A 128 13.94 -9.59 10.71
CA GLY A 128 13.99 -9.07 12.07
C GLY A 128 12.59 -8.90 12.68
N LEU A 129 11.65 -8.31 11.93
CA LEU A 129 10.28 -8.13 12.41
C LEU A 129 9.53 -9.46 12.54
N TRP A 130 9.75 -10.40 11.62
CA TRP A 130 9.14 -11.73 11.68
C TRP A 130 9.59 -12.48 12.95
N LYS A 131 10.90 -12.52 13.23
CA LYS A 131 11.45 -13.12 14.45
C LYS A 131 10.86 -12.50 15.72
N ALA A 132 10.74 -11.17 15.75
CA ALA A 132 10.12 -10.47 16.87
C ALA A 132 8.64 -10.85 17.04
N SER A 133 7.91 -10.96 15.93
CA SER A 133 6.48 -11.31 15.93
C SER A 133 6.25 -12.72 16.45
N VAL A 134 7.01 -13.72 15.96
CA VAL A 134 6.94 -15.11 16.43
C VAL A 134 7.21 -15.21 17.94
N ARG A 135 8.21 -14.48 18.44
CA ARG A 135 8.54 -14.42 19.86
C ARG A 135 7.38 -13.87 20.71
N LEU A 136 6.70 -12.82 20.22
CA LEU A 136 5.58 -12.19 20.93
C LEU A 136 4.33 -13.09 21.01
N VAL A 137 4.06 -13.89 19.99
CA VAL A 137 2.92 -14.83 19.98
C VAL A 137 3.22 -16.18 20.67
N GLY A 138 4.40 -16.32 21.28
CA GLY A 138 4.78 -17.55 21.98
C GLY A 138 5.07 -18.74 21.07
N GLY A 139 5.37 -18.48 19.79
CA GLY A 139 5.83 -19.52 18.88
C GLY A 139 7.17 -20.05 19.36
N ARG A 140 7.19 -21.29 19.84
CA ARG A 140 8.41 -22.07 20.10
C ARG A 140 8.93 -22.66 18.80
#